data_AF-A0A1A2LAB0-F1
#
_entry.id   AF-A0A1A2LAB0-F1
#
_cell.length_a   1.000
_cell.length_b   1.000
_cell.length_c   1.000
_cell.angle_alpha   90.00
_cell.angle_beta   90.00
_cell.angle_gamma   90.00
#
_symmetry.space_group_name_H-M   'P 1'
#
loop_
_entity.id
_entity.type
_entity.pdbx_description
1 polymer ?
#
loop_
_entity_poly.entity_id
_entity_poly.type
_entity_poly.pdbx_seq_one_letter_code
_entity_poly.pdbx_strand_id
1 'polypeptide(L)'
;MSENKTIDGVEYAVVDSTPVELDPPDPALVRWRELTHRYHGIDHFGDVEKVIKLPRPPWAPPNNDFIGTSPANSYYRSNWVHVASRRSRGRDLDGETLVPASVCVRTKIDGDGIPTIGVATRKYADNDPLPDIAEISLYPSEAADLINALRAAVDLIGGA
;
A
#
# COMPACT_ATOMS: atom_id res chain seq x y z
N MET A 1 36.59 11.87 28.95
CA MET A 1 36.00 11.59 30.28
C MET A 1 34.77 10.77 30.02
N SER A 2 34.79 9.47 30.32
CA SER A 2 33.64 8.58 30.11
C SER A 2 32.59 8.88 31.19
N GLU A 3 31.40 9.28 30.78
CA GLU A 3 30.26 9.38 31.70
C GLU A 3 29.73 7.97 31.98
N ASN A 4 29.70 7.57 33.25
CA ASN A 4 29.04 6.33 33.64
C ASN A 4 27.54 6.59 33.76
N LYS A 5 26.73 5.69 33.19
CA LYS A 5 25.27 5.73 33.34
C LYS A 5 24.82 4.49 34.08
N THR A 6 24.06 4.69 35.15
CA THR A 6 23.46 3.60 35.91
C THR A 6 22.05 3.34 35.41
N ILE A 7 21.76 2.10 35.03
CA ILE A 7 20.42 1.63 34.66
C ILE A 7 20.16 0.38 35.53
N ASP A 8 19.07 0.38 36.30
CA ASP A 8 18.68 -0.70 37.22
C ASP A 8 19.76 -1.17 38.20
N GLY A 9 20.60 -0.23 38.69
CA GLY A 9 21.64 -0.52 39.68
C GLY A 9 22.90 -1.19 39.11
N VAL A 10 22.98 -1.37 37.79
CA VAL A 10 24.19 -1.82 37.10
C VAL A 10 24.87 -0.61 36.46
N GLU A 11 26.16 -0.43 36.75
CA GLU A 11 26.96 0.62 36.13
C GLU A 11 27.40 0.21 34.72
N TYR A 12 27.02 1.01 33.73
CA TYR A 12 27.49 0.88 32.36
C TYR A 12 28.46 2.02 32.07
N ALA A 13 29.66 1.67 31.63
CA ALA A 13 30.56 2.63 31.02
C ALA A 13 29.99 3.02 29.65
N VAL A 14 29.61 4.28 29.47
CA VAL A 14 29.28 4.79 28.14
C VAL A 14 30.59 4.92 27.39
N VAL A 15 30.87 3.93 26.54
CA VAL A 15 31.99 3.98 25.60
C VAL A 15 31.60 4.97 24.51
N ASP A 16 32.28 6.10 24.46
CA ASP A 16 32.17 7.07 23.38
C ASP A 16 32.64 6.41 22.09
N SER A 17 31.68 5.89 21.30
CA SER A 17 31.94 5.18 20.06
C SER A 17 32.09 6.17 18.92
N THR A 18 33.05 7.08 19.04
CA THR A 18 33.45 7.90 17.90
C THR A 18 33.98 6.95 16.82
N PRO A 19 33.45 6.98 15.58
CA PRO A 19 33.85 6.04 14.53
C PRO A 19 35.37 6.06 14.35
N VAL A 20 36.02 4.91 14.56
CA VAL A 20 37.46 4.78 14.36
C VAL A 20 37.74 4.78 12.86
N GLU A 21 38.35 5.85 12.36
CA GLU A 21 38.93 5.86 11.02
C GLU A 21 40.11 4.89 11.01
N LEU A 22 39.94 3.76 10.29
CA LEU A 22 41.03 2.82 10.02
C LEU A 22 41.87 3.38 8.88
N ASP A 23 43.16 3.64 9.14
CA ASP A 23 44.15 3.99 8.12
C ASP A 23 45.24 2.89 8.06
N PRO A 24 45.32 2.10 6.98
CA PRO A 24 44.47 2.18 5.77
C PRO A 24 43.06 1.62 5.99
N PRO A 25 42.06 2.06 5.19
CA PRO A 25 40.70 1.54 5.29
C PRO A 25 40.67 0.04 5.00
N ASP A 26 39.84 -0.69 5.73
CA ASP A 26 39.65 -2.13 5.53
C ASP A 26 39.25 -2.40 4.07
N PRO A 27 40.04 -3.18 3.31
CA PRO A 27 39.74 -3.51 1.91
C PRO A 27 38.35 -4.13 1.71
N ALA A 28 37.82 -4.85 2.71
CA ALA A 28 36.47 -5.40 2.68
C ALA A 28 35.40 -4.30 2.77
N LEU A 29 35.62 -3.26 3.58
CA LEU A 29 34.73 -2.10 3.67
C LEU A 29 34.75 -1.25 2.40
N VAL A 30 35.93 -1.10 1.78
CA VAL A 30 36.07 -0.44 0.47
C VAL A 30 35.26 -1.20 -0.58
N ARG A 31 35.46 -2.52 -0.68
CA ARG A 31 34.70 -3.39 -1.59
C ARG A 31 33.20 -3.34 -1.32
N TRP A 32 32.77 -3.30 -0.06
CA TRP A 32 31.36 -3.19 0.31
C TRP A 32 30.76 -1.86 -0.17
N ARG A 33 31.45 -0.73 0.07
CA ARG A 33 31.01 0.59 -0.40
C ARG A 33 30.87 0.65 -1.92
N GLU A 34 31.81 0.08 -2.66
CA GLU A 34 31.72 -0.04 -4.13
C GLU A 34 30.46 -0.79 -4.60
N LEU A 35 30.00 -1.78 -3.83
CA LEU A 35 28.77 -2.53 -4.14
C LEU A 35 27.49 -1.74 -3.82
N THR A 36 27.52 -0.84 -2.83
CA THR A 36 26.33 -0.08 -2.39
C THR A 36 25.81 0.92 -3.42
N HIS A 37 26.63 1.33 -4.39
CA HIS A 37 26.23 2.25 -5.46
C HIS A 37 25.49 1.59 -6.63
N ARG A 38 25.26 0.27 -6.56
CA ARG A 38 24.53 -0.46 -7.59
C ARG A 38 23.02 -0.29 -7.43
N TYR A 39 22.52 0.90 -7.76
CA TYR A 39 21.09 1.10 -7.95
C TYR A 39 20.65 0.41 -9.24
N HIS A 40 19.83 -0.64 -9.12
CA HIS A 40 19.30 -1.41 -10.26
C HIS A 40 17.83 -1.05 -10.54
N GLY A 41 17.49 0.25 -10.49
CA GLY A 41 16.17 0.69 -10.90
C GLY A 41 15.93 0.34 -12.37
N ILE A 42 14.79 -0.31 -12.65
CA ILE A 42 14.32 -0.52 -14.02
C ILE A 42 13.39 0.65 -14.34
N ASP A 43 13.78 1.48 -15.30
CA ASP A 43 12.88 2.50 -15.82
C ASP A 43 11.78 1.82 -16.66
N HIS A 44 10.54 1.97 -16.22
CA HIS A 44 9.37 1.39 -16.87
C HIS A 44 8.53 2.45 -17.62
N PHE A 45 8.87 3.75 -17.55
CA PHE A 45 8.17 4.84 -18.25
C PHE A 45 6.63 4.85 -18.06
N GLY A 46 6.16 4.42 -16.89
CA GLY A 46 4.72 4.32 -16.64
C GLY A 46 4.00 3.17 -17.35
N ASP A 47 4.73 2.22 -17.94
CA ASP A 47 4.17 1.03 -18.59
C ASP A 47 4.23 -0.17 -17.65
N VAL A 48 3.05 -0.58 -17.13
CA VAL A 48 2.95 -1.67 -16.17
C VAL A 48 3.33 -3.01 -16.79
N GLU A 49 3.17 -3.21 -18.10
CA GLU A 49 3.44 -4.48 -18.78
C GLU A 49 4.95 -4.77 -18.86
N LYS A 50 5.77 -3.73 -18.68
CA LYS A 50 7.22 -3.89 -18.51
C LYS A 50 7.58 -4.49 -17.15
N VAL A 51 6.75 -4.26 -16.13
CA VAL A 51 6.95 -4.72 -14.75
C VAL A 51 6.21 -6.03 -14.49
N ILE A 52 4.95 -6.15 -14.92
CA ILE A 52 4.10 -7.32 -14.78
C ILE A 52 4.19 -8.16 -16.05
N LYS A 53 4.78 -9.35 -15.97
CA LYS A 53 4.95 -10.26 -17.11
C LYS A 53 3.72 -11.11 -17.43
N LEU A 54 2.66 -10.95 -16.65
CA LEU A 54 1.41 -11.68 -16.82
C LEU A 54 0.53 -11.01 -17.88
N PRO A 55 -0.29 -11.80 -18.60
CA PRO A 55 -1.24 -11.23 -19.54
C PRO A 55 -2.25 -10.34 -18.82
N ARG A 56 -2.56 -9.20 -19.43
CA ARG A 56 -3.57 -8.26 -18.93
C ARG A 56 -4.96 -8.92 -18.94
N PRO A 57 -5.70 -8.91 -17.81
CA PRO A 57 -7.08 -9.37 -17.80
C PRO A 57 -8.02 -8.43 -18.60
N PRO A 58 -9.08 -8.95 -19.24
CA PRO A 58 -9.98 -8.13 -20.05
C PRO A 58 -10.77 -7.09 -19.25
N TRP A 59 -10.87 -7.27 -17.93
CA TRP A 59 -11.56 -6.34 -17.02
C TRP A 59 -10.65 -5.21 -16.49
N ALA A 60 -9.35 -5.22 -16.78
CA ALA A 60 -8.36 -4.27 -16.26
C ALA A 60 -7.97 -3.22 -17.32
N PRO A 61 -8.65 -2.05 -17.36
CA PRO A 61 -8.35 -1.04 -18.35
C PRO A 61 -6.96 -0.40 -18.07
N PRO A 62 -6.15 -0.11 -19.10
CA PRO A 62 -4.77 0.37 -18.91
C PRO A 62 -4.62 1.66 -18.11
N ASN A 63 -5.60 2.56 -18.18
CA ASN A 63 -5.58 3.83 -17.45
C ASN A 63 -5.71 3.68 -15.94
N ASN A 64 -6.05 2.49 -15.46
CA ASN A 64 -6.21 2.24 -14.04
C ASN A 64 -5.02 1.54 -13.43
N ASP A 65 -4.02 1.10 -14.18
CA ASP A 65 -2.92 0.35 -13.61
C ASP A 65 -2.17 1.16 -12.53
N PHE A 66 -1.52 0.44 -11.62
CA PHE A 66 -0.61 1.03 -10.66
C PHE A 66 0.76 0.41 -10.82
N ILE A 67 1.79 1.26 -10.79
CA ILE A 67 3.17 0.83 -10.87
C ILE A 67 3.89 1.34 -9.64
N GLY A 68 4.23 0.40 -8.77
CA GLY A 68 5.01 0.68 -7.59
C GLY A 68 6.49 0.44 -7.81
N THR A 69 7.23 0.40 -6.71
CA THR A 69 8.69 0.19 -6.70
C THR A 69 9.11 -1.26 -6.93
N SER A 70 8.17 -2.20 -7.04
CA SER A 70 8.43 -3.62 -7.25
C SER A 70 7.29 -4.29 -8.03
N PRO A 71 7.49 -5.49 -8.61
CA PRO A 71 6.41 -6.27 -9.20
C PRO A 71 5.28 -6.55 -8.21
N ALA A 72 5.60 -6.88 -6.95
CA ALA A 72 4.61 -7.11 -5.90
C ALA A 72 3.82 -5.83 -5.52
N ASN A 73 4.38 -4.65 -5.82
CA ASN A 73 3.72 -3.36 -5.61
C ASN A 73 3.18 -2.76 -6.92
N SER A 74 3.10 -3.55 -7.99
CA SER A 74 2.51 -3.14 -9.27
C SER A 74 1.33 -4.05 -9.57
N TYR A 75 0.23 -3.50 -10.09
CA TYR A 75 -0.98 -4.29 -10.30
C TYR A 75 -1.85 -3.79 -11.46
N TYR A 76 -2.46 -4.76 -12.16
CA TYR A 76 -3.62 -4.53 -13.01
C TYR A 76 -4.86 -4.40 -12.13
N ARG A 77 -5.73 -3.40 -12.36
CA ARG A 77 -6.93 -3.22 -11.54
C ARG A 77 -8.15 -2.75 -12.32
N SER A 78 -9.34 -3.14 -11.86
CA SER A 78 -10.62 -2.67 -12.43
C SER A 78 -10.91 -1.22 -12.05
N ASN A 79 -11.95 -0.65 -12.67
CA ASN A 79 -12.62 0.53 -12.11
C ASN A 79 -13.15 0.22 -10.70
N TRP A 80 -13.26 1.26 -9.88
CA TRP A 80 -13.98 1.18 -8.62
C TRP A 80 -15.48 1.02 -8.84
N VAL A 81 -16.07 0.06 -8.14
CA VAL A 81 -17.51 -0.02 -7.91
C VAL A 81 -17.81 0.70 -6.60
N HIS A 82 -18.74 1.65 -6.63
CA HIS A 82 -19.10 2.46 -5.47
C HIS A 82 -20.45 2.03 -4.91
N VAL A 83 -20.48 1.62 -3.64
CA VAL A 83 -21.70 1.38 -2.87
C VAL A 83 -21.94 2.58 -1.95
N ALA A 84 -22.90 3.43 -2.33
CA ALA A 84 -23.20 4.66 -1.59
C ALA A 84 -23.81 4.38 -0.22
N SER A 85 -23.26 4.99 0.82
CA SER A 85 -23.81 5.02 2.17
C SER A 85 -24.77 6.20 2.31
N ARG A 86 -26.07 5.94 2.16
CA ARG A 86 -27.13 6.97 2.28
C ARG A 86 -27.30 7.54 3.69
N ARG A 87 -26.84 6.81 4.72
CA ARG A 87 -26.89 7.25 6.12
C ARG A 87 -25.72 8.11 6.54
N SER A 88 -24.60 8.00 5.83
CA SER A 88 -23.47 8.90 6.06
C SER A 88 -23.82 10.25 5.46
N ARG A 89 -23.48 11.35 6.13
CA ARG A 89 -23.66 12.69 5.54
C ARG A 89 -22.96 12.71 4.17
N GLY A 90 -23.47 13.44 3.20
CA GLY A 90 -22.70 13.69 1.97
C GLY A 90 -21.90 14.98 2.11
N ARG A 91 -21.00 15.26 1.16
CA ARG A 91 -20.36 16.57 1.02
C ARG A 91 -20.89 17.25 -0.22
N ASP A 92 -21.15 18.54 -0.11
CA ASP A 92 -21.32 19.43 -1.25
C ASP A 92 -19.95 19.72 -1.89
N LEU A 93 -19.73 19.24 -3.12
CA LEU A 93 -18.44 19.36 -3.81
C LEU A 93 -18.20 20.74 -4.41
N ASP A 94 -19.26 21.43 -4.82
CA ASP A 94 -19.19 22.65 -5.64
C ASP A 94 -20.37 23.62 -5.42
N GLY A 95 -21.20 23.38 -4.41
CA GLY A 95 -22.46 24.12 -4.20
C GLY A 95 -23.66 23.51 -4.91
N GLU A 96 -23.44 22.52 -5.79
CA GLU A 96 -24.46 21.94 -6.66
C GLU A 96 -24.55 20.41 -6.54
N THR A 97 -23.46 19.75 -6.10
CA THR A 97 -23.34 18.29 -6.12
C THR A 97 -23.07 17.72 -4.75
N LEU A 98 -24.01 16.92 -4.26
CA LEU A 98 -23.91 16.22 -2.99
C LEU A 98 -23.42 14.79 -3.20
N VAL A 99 -22.17 14.49 -2.81
CA VAL A 99 -21.58 13.15 -2.98
C VAL A 99 -21.64 12.35 -1.67
N PRO A 100 -22.25 11.15 -1.66
CA PRO A 100 -22.33 10.32 -0.47
C PRO A 100 -20.97 9.71 -0.14
N ALA A 101 -20.74 9.41 1.14
CA ALA A 101 -19.67 8.48 1.51
C ALA A 101 -19.95 7.12 0.86
N SER A 102 -18.91 6.36 0.51
CA SER A 102 -19.07 5.07 -0.16
C SER A 102 -18.11 4.01 0.36
N VAL A 103 -18.53 2.76 0.28
CA VAL A 103 -17.61 1.62 0.23
C VAL A 103 -17.26 1.39 -1.23
N CYS A 104 -15.98 1.31 -1.53
CA CYS A 104 -15.45 1.10 -2.87
C CYS A 104 -14.91 -0.33 -2.97
N VAL A 105 -15.21 -1.02 -4.05
CA VAL A 105 -14.72 -2.39 -4.32
C VAL A 105 -14.08 -2.43 -5.70
N ARG A 106 -12.94 -3.13 -5.85
CA ARG A 106 -12.30 -3.38 -7.14
C ARG A 106 -11.61 -4.73 -7.17
N THR A 107 -11.37 -5.26 -8.36
CA THR A 107 -10.51 -6.43 -8.56
C THR A 107 -9.09 -5.99 -8.90
N LYS A 108 -8.11 -6.73 -8.42
CA LYS A 108 -6.68 -6.51 -8.68
C LYS A 108 -5.98 -7.82 -9.00
N ILE A 109 -4.93 -7.75 -9.80
CA ILE A 109 -3.92 -8.79 -9.92
C ILE A 109 -2.56 -8.12 -9.74
N ASP A 110 -1.85 -8.55 -8.71
CA ASP A 110 -0.51 -8.07 -8.40
C ASP A 110 0.51 -8.64 -9.41
N GLY A 111 1.68 -8.03 -9.53
CA GLY A 111 2.67 -8.40 -10.54
C GLY A 111 3.27 -9.79 -10.36
N ASP A 112 3.09 -10.39 -9.19
CA ASP A 112 3.39 -11.80 -8.89
C ASP A 112 2.26 -12.77 -9.26
N GLY A 113 1.11 -12.24 -9.71
CA GLY A 113 -0.04 -13.00 -10.18
C GLY A 113 -1.07 -13.33 -9.12
N ILE A 114 -0.93 -12.77 -7.92
CA ILE A 114 -1.90 -12.97 -6.86
C ILE A 114 -3.16 -12.12 -7.15
N PRO A 115 -4.34 -12.76 -7.33
CA PRO A 115 -5.58 -12.03 -7.45
C PRO A 115 -6.06 -11.55 -6.07
N THR A 116 -6.46 -10.29 -5.98
CA THR A 116 -6.99 -9.70 -4.75
C THR A 116 -8.24 -8.87 -5.03
N ILE A 117 -9.08 -8.71 -4.00
CA ILE A 117 -10.24 -7.81 -3.99
C ILE A 117 -9.89 -6.64 -3.08
N GLY A 118 -9.80 -5.46 -3.67
CA GLY A 118 -9.58 -4.22 -2.93
C GLY A 118 -10.90 -3.71 -2.36
N VAL A 119 -10.97 -3.56 -1.05
CA VAL A 119 -12.09 -2.92 -0.35
C VAL A 119 -11.57 -1.68 0.37
N ALA A 120 -12.24 -0.55 0.12
CA ALA A 120 -11.80 0.71 0.67
C ALA A 120 -13.00 1.57 1.06
N THR A 121 -12.87 2.39 2.10
CA THR A 121 -13.91 3.35 2.48
C THR A 121 -13.53 4.74 2.03
N ARG A 122 -14.46 5.45 1.42
CA ARG A 122 -14.28 6.85 1.03
C ARG A 122 -15.19 7.73 1.88
N LYS A 123 -14.59 8.44 2.84
CA LYS A 123 -15.20 9.59 3.53
C LYS A 123 -14.79 10.86 2.78
N TYR A 124 -15.50 11.14 1.68
CA TYR A 124 -15.30 12.33 0.84
C TYR A 124 -13.92 12.43 0.16
N ALA A 125 -13.82 13.32 -0.82
CA ALA A 125 -12.55 13.88 -1.27
C ALA A 125 -12.57 15.35 -0.85
N ASP A 126 -11.60 15.76 -0.03
CA ASP A 126 -10.99 17.07 -0.25
C ASP A 126 -10.40 17.10 -1.64
N ASN A 127 -10.21 18.30 -2.21
CA ASN A 127 -9.82 18.62 -3.60
C ASN A 127 -8.52 17.98 -4.11
N ASP A 128 -8.29 16.71 -3.82
CA ASP A 128 -7.08 15.98 -4.04
C ASP A 128 -7.39 14.85 -5.02
N PRO A 129 -6.73 14.81 -6.19
CA PRO A 129 -6.82 13.70 -7.12
C PRO A 129 -6.21 12.46 -6.48
N LEU A 130 -7.01 11.75 -5.66
CA LEU A 130 -6.86 10.37 -5.22
C LEU A 130 -5.41 9.85 -5.08
N PRO A 131 -4.60 10.24 -4.07
CA PRO A 131 -3.35 9.53 -3.84
C PRO A 131 -3.60 8.22 -3.08
N ASP A 132 -4.33 8.22 -1.97
CA ASP A 132 -4.35 7.06 -1.07
C ASP A 132 -5.72 6.83 -0.43
N ILE A 133 -6.60 6.10 -1.12
CA ILE A 133 -7.67 5.42 -0.39
C ILE A 133 -7.01 4.26 0.34
N ALA A 134 -6.97 4.30 1.68
CA ALA A 134 -6.54 3.17 2.49
C ALA A 134 -7.42 1.96 2.13
N GLU A 135 -6.83 1.06 1.35
CA GLU A 135 -7.46 -0.15 0.83
C GLU A 135 -6.97 -1.34 1.65
N ILE A 136 -7.90 -2.24 1.96
CA ILE A 136 -7.58 -3.59 2.38
C ILE A 136 -7.69 -4.47 1.13
N SER A 137 -6.60 -5.15 0.78
CA SER A 137 -6.61 -6.18 -0.25
C SER A 137 -6.89 -7.52 0.40
N LEU A 138 -7.95 -8.19 -0.06
CA LEU A 138 -8.39 -9.50 0.42
C LEU A 138 -8.16 -10.55 -0.66
N TYR A 139 -7.79 -11.77 -0.27
CA TYR A 139 -7.90 -12.91 -1.19
C TYR A 139 -9.38 -13.14 -1.57
N PRO A 140 -9.66 -13.79 -2.72
CA PRO A 140 -11.03 -14.10 -3.12
C PRO A 140 -11.82 -14.90 -2.07
N SER A 141 -11.16 -15.80 -1.33
CA SER A 141 -11.78 -16.54 -0.22
C SER A 141 -12.15 -15.63 0.95
N GLU A 142 -11.25 -14.73 1.36
CA GLU A 142 -11.49 -13.77 2.45
C GLU A 142 -12.60 -12.77 2.09
N ALA A 143 -12.65 -12.35 0.82
CA ALA A 143 -13.73 -11.52 0.31
C ALA A 143 -15.08 -12.27 0.33
N ALA A 144 -15.09 -13.57 0.05
CA ALA A 144 -16.30 -14.40 0.18
C ALA A 144 -16.77 -14.50 1.64
N ASP A 145 -15.84 -14.64 2.59
CA ASP A 145 -16.15 -14.62 4.02
C ASP A 145 -16.74 -13.26 4.45
N LEU A 146 -16.18 -12.15 3.96
CA LEU A 146 -16.75 -10.81 4.20
C LEU A 146 -18.17 -10.69 3.64
N ILE A 147 -18.45 -11.21 2.44
CA ILE A 147 -19.80 -11.22 1.86
C ILE A 147 -20.77 -12.01 2.76
N ASN A 148 -20.35 -13.16 3.27
CA ASN A 148 -21.17 -13.97 4.17
C ASN A 148 -21.45 -13.24 5.49
N ALA A 149 -20.44 -12.58 6.07
CA ALA A 149 -20.61 -11.77 7.27
C ALA A 149 -21.58 -10.61 7.04
N LEU A 150 -21.48 -9.91 5.90
CA LEU A 150 -22.40 -8.83 5.55
C LEU A 150 -23.83 -9.33 5.37
N ARG A 151 -24.03 -10.48 4.72
CA ARG A 151 -25.35 -11.12 4.59
C ARG A 151 -25.95 -11.47 5.95
N ALA A 152 -25.18 -12.15 6.80
CA ALA A 152 -25.62 -12.50 8.15
C ALA A 152 -26.00 -11.25 8.99
N ALA A 153 -25.27 -10.14 8.81
CA ALA A 153 -25.61 -8.87 9.47
C ALA A 153 -26.94 -8.27 8.96
N VAL A 154 -27.25 -8.40 7.67
CA VAL A 154 -28.55 -7.99 7.10
C VAL A 154 -29.68 -8.86 7.63
N ASP A 155 -29.47 -10.17 7.71
CA ASP A 155 -30.47 -11.11 8.24
C ASP A 155 -30.78 -10.81 9.73
N LEU A 156 -29.76 -10.50 10.53
CA LEU A 156 -29.90 -10.18 11.96
C LEU A 156 -30.80 -8.97 12.22
N ILE A 157 -30.81 -7.98 11.34
CA ILE A 157 -31.66 -6.78 11.45
C ILE A 157 -33.05 -6.97 10.81
N GLY A 158 -33.35 -8.17 10.30
CA GLY A 158 -34.63 -8.50 9.66
C GLY A 158 -34.78 -8.00 8.22
N GLY A 159 -33.67 -7.79 7.50
CA GLY A 159 -33.63 -7.19 6.17
C GLY A 159 -33.78 -8.16 4.99
N ALA A 160 -34.43 -9.32 5.18
CA ALA A 160 -34.62 -10.34 4.15
C ALA A 160 -35.57 -9.91 3.02
#